data_AF-A0A1I4IVZ4-F1
#
_entry.id   AF-A0A1I4IVZ4-F1
#
_cell.length_a   1.000
_cell.length_b   1.000
_cell.length_c   1.000
_cell.angle_alpha   90.00
_cell.angle_beta   90.00
_cell.angle_gamma   90.00
#
_symmetry.space_group_name_H-M   'P 1'
#
loop_
_entity.id
_entity.type
_entity.pdbx_description
1 polymer ?
#
loop_
_entity_poly.entity_id
_entity_poly.type
_entity_poly.pdbx_seq_one_letter_code
_entity_poly.pdbx_strand_id
1 'polypeptide(L)' 'MWTDRHRTRHEARLKDLVAQAGLDEVACFLERADPPGRLDATPARRVSAGIAWHLRRMAGAAGRRSSVTHGLRLVPALDR' A
#
# COMPACT_ATOMS: atom_id res chain seq x y z
N MET A 1 -11.46 23.51 -24.16
CA MET A 1 -9.99 23.50 -24.41
C MET A 1 -9.32 22.65 -23.34
N TRP A 2 -8.84 21.46 -23.72
CA TRP A 2 -8.17 20.51 -22.81
C TRP A 2 -6.67 20.87 -22.73
N THR A 3 -6.25 21.57 -21.68
CA THR A 3 -4.86 21.98 -21.50
C THR A 3 -4.05 20.91 -20.76
N ASP A 4 -2.71 20.94 -20.86
CA ASP A 4 -1.87 19.98 -20.13
C ASP A 4 -2.08 20.03 -18.61
N ARG A 5 -2.29 21.24 -18.05
CA ARG A 5 -2.64 21.41 -16.63
C ARG A 5 -3.97 20.73 -16.29
N HIS A 6 -4.94 20.75 -17.20
CA HIS A 6 -6.20 20.02 -17.03
C HIS A 6 -5.96 18.50 -17.12
N ARG A 7 -5.14 18.06 -18.09
CA ARG A 7 -4.77 16.65 -18.27
C ARG A 7 -4.10 16.06 -17.04
N THR A 8 -3.07 16.71 -16.49
CA THR A 8 -2.33 16.22 -15.31
C THR A 8 -3.23 16.11 -14.08
N ARG A 9 -4.11 17.10 -13.85
CA ARG A 9 -5.07 17.05 -12.74
C ARG A 9 -6.09 15.96 -12.92
N HIS A 10 -6.57 15.78 -14.14
CA HIS A 10 -7.53 14.74 -14.45
C HIS A 10 -6.90 13.36 -14.26
N GLU A 11 -5.67 13.15 -14.72
CA GLU A 11 -4.92 11.90 -14.54
C GLU A 11 -4.69 11.57 -13.05
N ALA A 12 -4.26 12.56 -12.25
CA ALA A 12 -4.08 12.36 -10.81
C ALA A 12 -5.39 11.97 -10.12
N ARG A 13 -6.49 12.67 -10.44
CA ARG A 13 -7.82 12.34 -9.90
C ARG A 13 -8.30 10.96 -10.32
N LEU A 14 -8.04 10.56 -11.57
CA LEU A 14 -8.41 9.25 -12.07
C LEU A 14 -7.64 8.14 -11.34
N LYS A 15 -6.33 8.33 -11.13
CA LYS A 15 -5.49 7.40 -10.36
C LYS A 15 -5.97 7.27 -8.91
N ASP A 16 -6.36 8.38 -8.28
CA ASP A 16 -6.91 8.36 -6.93
C ASP A 16 -8.26 7.63 -6.88
N LEU A 17 -9.15 7.88 -7.85
CA LEU A 17 -10.44 7.21 -7.94
C LEU A 17 -10.27 5.69 -8.12
N VAL A 18 -9.41 5.25 -9.03
CA VAL A 18 -9.10 3.83 -9.25
C VAL A 18 -8.51 3.20 -7.99
N ALA A 19 -7.62 3.92 -7.29
CA ALA A 19 -7.05 3.43 -6.04
C ALA A 19 -8.09 3.27 -4.93
N GLN A 20 -9.04 4.22 -4.79
CA GLN A 20 -10.11 4.09 -3.81
C GLN A 20 -11.06 2.93 -4.17
N ALA A 21 -11.45 2.81 -5.43
CA ALA A 21 -12.32 1.73 -5.90
C ALA A 21 -11.71 0.35 -5.63
N GLY A 22 -10.41 0.17 -5.90
CA GLY A 22 -9.72 -1.07 -5.59
C GLY A 22 -9.63 -1.38 -4.09
N LEU A 23 -9.46 -0.36 -3.23
CA LEU A 23 -9.50 -0.57 -1.78
C LEU A 23 -10.88 -1.03 -1.29
N ASP A 24 -11.94 -0.45 -1.85
CA ASP A 24 -13.31 -0.81 -1.51
C ASP A 24 -13.65 -2.23 -1.98
N GLU A 25 -13.20 -2.62 -3.18
CA GLU A 25 -13.37 -3.97 -3.71
C GLU A 25 -12.66 -5.02 -2.85
N VAL A 26 -11.39 -4.79 -2.49
CA VAL A 26 -10.62 -5.69 -1.60
C VAL A 26 -11.26 -5.77 -0.22
N ALA A 27 -11.69 -4.64 0.35
CA ALA A 27 -12.38 -4.64 1.64
C ALA A 27 -13.66 -5.48 1.60
N CYS A 28 -14.48 -5.29 0.56
CA CYS A 28 -15.71 -6.04 0.36
C CYS A 28 -15.46 -7.53 0.14
N PHE A 29 -14.38 -7.90 -0.56
CA PHE A 29 -13.97 -9.29 -0.70
C PHE A 29 -13.60 -9.91 0.66
N LEU A 30 -12.78 -9.21 1.44
CA LEU A 30 -12.33 -9.67 2.76
C LEU A 30 -13.50 -9.82 3.74
N GLU A 31 -14.38 -8.83 3.83
CA GLU A 31 -15.55 -8.88 4.72
C GLU A 31 -16.56 -9.96 4.32
N ARG A 32 -16.62 -10.35 3.04
CA ARG A 32 -17.43 -11.49 2.59
C ARG A 32 -16.79 -12.83 2.94
N ALA A 33 -15.46 -12.92 2.90
CA ALA A 33 -14.73 -14.13 3.22
C ALA A 33 -14.64 -14.38 4.74
N ASP A 34 -14.50 -13.31 5.52
CA ASP A 34 -14.43 -13.32 6.97
C ASP A 34 -15.26 -12.16 7.55
N PRO A 35 -16.57 -12.38 7.77
CA PRO A 35 -17.46 -11.36 8.29
C PRO A 35 -17.03 -10.89 9.69
N PRO A 36 -17.18 -9.60 10.02
CA PRO A 36 -16.80 -9.11 11.34
C PRO A 36 -17.62 -9.79 12.42
N GLY A 37 -16.95 -10.56 13.29
CA GLY A 37 -17.60 -11.26 14.41
C GLY A 37 -18.07 -10.34 15.54
N ARG A 38 -17.75 -9.04 15.48
CA ARG A 38 -18.13 -8.02 16.46
C ARG A 38 -18.36 -6.66 15.80
N LEU A 39 -19.21 -5.84 16.41
CA LEU A 39 -19.53 -4.50 15.92
C LEU A 39 -18.37 -3.49 16.04
N ASP A 40 -17.41 -3.76 16.94
CA ASP A 40 -16.20 -2.96 17.16
C ASP A 40 -15.00 -3.43 16.32
N ALA A 41 -15.17 -4.45 15.49
CA ALA A 41 -14.13 -4.94 14.60
C ALA A 41 -13.64 -3.81 13.68
N THR A 42 -12.32 -3.75 13.47
CA THR A 42 -11.74 -2.76 12.56
C THR A 42 -12.21 -3.06 11.13
N PRO A 43 -12.78 -2.08 10.40
CA PRO A 43 -13.23 -2.30 9.03
C PRO A 43 -12.09 -2.74 8.12
N ALA A 44 -12.31 -3.72 7.24
CA ALA A 44 -11.27 -4.26 6.38
C ALA A 44 -10.66 -3.16 5.49
N ARG A 45 -11.49 -2.20 5.06
CA ARG A 45 -11.06 -1.00 4.34
C ARG A 45 -9.96 -0.21 5.05
N ARG A 46 -10.05 -0.06 6.37
CA ARG A 46 -9.06 0.70 7.16
C ARG A 46 -7.72 -0.04 7.18
N VAL A 47 -7.75 -1.36 7.35
CA VAL A 47 -6.56 -2.21 7.31
C VAL A 47 -5.91 -2.17 5.92
N SER A 48 -6.70 -2.38 4.87
CA SER A 48 -6.24 -2.36 3.47
C SER A 48 -5.65 -1.00 3.08
N ALA A 49 -6.25 0.11 3.52
CA ALA A 49 -5.70 1.45 3.29
C ALA A 49 -4.34 1.63 3.98
N GLY A 50 -4.17 1.10 5.20
CA GLY A 50 -2.89 1.08 5.91
C GLY A 50 -1.82 0.30 5.16
N ILE A 51 -2.13 -0.92 4.72
CA ILE A 51 -1.21 -1.75 3.92
C ILE A 51 -0.82 -1.03 2.63
N ALA A 52 -1.80 -0.50 1.88
CA ALA A 52 -1.55 0.23 0.64
C ALA A 52 -0.66 1.46 0.84
N TRP A 53 -0.84 2.19 1.95
CA TRP A 53 0.04 3.30 2.32
C TRP A 53 1.48 2.84 2.56
N HIS A 54 1.67 1.76 3.32
CA HIS A 54 2.99 1.19 3.58
C HIS A 54 3.69 0.75 2.29
N LEU A 55 2.97 0.04 1.41
CA LEU A 55 3.51 -0.40 0.11
C LEU A 55 3.90 0.78 -0.77
N ARG A 56 3.07 1.82 -0.84
CA ARG A 56 3.38 3.05 -1.60
C ARG A 56 4.63 3.75 -1.06
N ARG A 57 4.80 3.79 0.26
CA ARG A 57 5.96 4.43 0.91
C ARG A 57 7.25 3.61 0.74
N MET A 58 7.17 2.28 0.81
CA MET A 58 8.31 1.38 0.60
C MET A 58 8.74 1.32 -0.87
N ALA A 59 7.79 1.32 -1.81
CA ALA A 59 8.10 1.36 -3.24
C ALA A 59 8.83 2.65 -3.64
N GLY A 60 8.52 3.79 -3.00
CA GLY A 60 9.25 5.05 -3.18
C GLY A 60 10.67 5.04 -2.59
N ALA A 61 10.95 4.17 -1.61
CA ALA A 61 12.29 3.99 -1.04
C ALA A 61 13.19 3.10 -1.93
N ALA A 62 12.60 2.12 -2.64
CA ALA A 62 13.32 1.25 -3.57
C ALA A 62 13.83 1.97 -4.84
N GLY A 63 13.30 3.16 -5.14
CA GLY A 63 13.79 4.02 -6.24
C GLY A 63 15.13 4.72 -5.95
N ARG A 64 15.60 4.72 -4.70
CA ARG A 64 17.01 4.98 -4.42
C ARG A 64 17.73 3.65 -4.50
N ARG A 65 18.48 3.44 -5.59
CA ARG A 65 19.55 2.45 -5.62
C ARG A 65 20.55 2.78 -4.51
N SER A 66 20.27 2.31 -3.29
CA SER A 66 21.33 2.00 -2.36
C SER A 66 22.04 0.82 -2.98
N SER A 67 23.20 1.09 -3.58
CA SER A 67 24.23 0.07 -3.76
C SER A 67 24.57 -0.46 -2.37
N VAL A 68 23.86 -1.48 -1.92
CA VAL A 68 24.31 -2.32 -0.80
C VAL A 68 25.26 -3.34 -1.41
N THR A 69 26.38 -2.85 -1.91
CA THR A 69 27.61 -3.62 -1.99
C THR A 69 28.38 -3.34 -0.72
N HIS A 70 28.01 -4.02 0.37
CA HIS A 70 28.96 -4.48 1.38
C HIS A 70 28.30 -5.46 2.35
N GLY A 71 28.86 -6.67 2.40
CA GLY A 71 28.94 -7.43 3.65
C GLY A 71 27.94 -8.54 3.85
N LEU A 72 28.02 -9.59 3.02
CA LEU A 72 27.89 -10.93 3.57
C LEU A 72 28.98 -11.09 4.65
N ARG A 73 28.60 -10.98 5.93
CA ARG A 73 29.47 -11.41 7.04
C ARG A 73 28.63 -11.95 8.20
N LEU A 74 28.48 -13.27 8.14
CA LEU A 74 28.55 -14.23 9.26
C LEU A 74 27.76 -13.91 10.53
N VAL A 75 26.70 -14.71 10.73
CA VAL A 75 26.25 -15.22 12.03
C VAL A 75 27.45 -15.86 12.77
N PRO A 76 27.69 -15.50 14.04
CA PRO A 76 27.50 -16.47 15.12
C PRO A 76 26.76 -15.84 16.32
N ALA A 77 25.68 -16.47 16.78
CA ALA A 77 25.70 -17.33 17.97
C ALA A 77 25.96 -16.55 19.28
N LEU A 78 24.86 -16.15 19.94
CA LEU A 78 24.84 -15.95 21.38
C LEU A 78 24.08 -17.15 21.97
N ASP A 79 24.84 -18.21 22.24
CA ASP A 79 24.55 -19.16 23.29
C ASP A 79 25.65 -18.99 24.36
N ARG A 80 25.20 -19.01 25.62
CA ARG A 80 25.87 -18.64 26.89
C ARG A 80 25.99 -17.17 27.26
#